data_AF-A0A139A0L0-F1
#
_entry.id   AF-A0A139A0L0-F1
#
_cell.length_a   1.000
_cell.length_b   1.000
_cell.length_c   1.000
_cell.angle_alpha   90.00
_cell.angle_beta   90.00
_cell.angle_gamma   90.00
#
_symmetry.space_group_name_H-M   'P 1'
#
loop_
_entity.id
_entity.type
_entity.pdbx_description
1 polymer ?
#
loop_
_entity_poly.entity_id
_entity_poly.type
_entity_poly.pdbx_seq_one_letter_code
_entity_poly.pdbx_strand_id
1 'polypeptide(L)'
;EHKIPELFQQLTSALLFYKPDDPKDFVLKQLETLRTSRKTNIPFFTRDDLHAIFRTFDATDKGYISTSQYVQAMKVIGAETVANQNPKGISENRISISSFVEEALFALSKV
;
A
#
# COMPACT_ATOMS: atom_id res chain seq x y z
N GLU A 1 -20.93 -0.49 -13.48
CA GLU A 1 -21.14 -0.23 -12.04
C GLU A 1 -20.04 0.68 -11.49
N HIS A 2 -20.42 1.81 -10.88
CA HIS A 2 -19.49 2.86 -10.42
C HIS A 2 -18.81 2.59 -9.05
N LYS A 3 -18.92 1.35 -8.52
CA LYS A 3 -18.34 0.91 -7.22
C LYS A 3 -18.60 1.85 -6.04
N ILE A 4 -19.77 2.47 -6.04
CA ILE A 4 -20.16 3.45 -5.01
C ILE A 4 -20.29 2.80 -3.62
N PRO A 5 -20.90 1.61 -3.46
CA PRO A 5 -20.98 0.95 -2.15
C PRO A 5 -19.61 0.68 -1.51
N GLU A 6 -18.64 0.22 -2.30
CA GLU A 6 -17.29 -0.10 -1.85
C GLU A 6 -16.54 1.15 -1.39
N LEU A 7 -16.70 2.27 -2.12
CA LEU A 7 -16.15 3.56 -1.71
C LEU A 7 -16.72 4.00 -0.36
N PHE A 8 -18.03 3.89 -0.17
CA PHE A 8 -18.66 4.23 1.10
C PHE A 8 -18.16 3.33 2.24
N GLN A 9 -18.01 2.03 2.00
CA GLN A 9 -17.49 1.07 2.96
C GLN A 9 -16.05 1.40 3.39
N GLN A 10 -15.18 1.77 2.44
CA GLN A 10 -13.81 2.19 2.74
C GLN A 10 -13.78 3.48 3.57
N LEU A 11 -14.55 4.50 3.18
CA LEU A 11 -14.62 5.77 3.89
C LEU A 11 -15.16 5.61 5.31
N THR A 12 -16.21 4.82 5.51
CA THR A 12 -16.76 4.56 6.85
C THR A 12 -15.82 3.72 7.70
N SER A 13 -15.15 2.73 7.14
CA SER A 13 -14.12 1.96 7.86
C SER A 13 -12.98 2.87 8.34
N ALA A 14 -12.50 3.78 7.47
CA ALA A 14 -11.46 4.73 7.82
C ALA A 14 -11.91 5.71 8.92
N LEU A 15 -13.14 6.22 8.86
CA LEU A 15 -13.69 7.07 9.92
C LEU A 15 -13.77 6.37 11.28
N LEU A 16 -14.23 5.12 11.29
CA LEU A 16 -14.33 4.33 12.53
C LEU A 16 -12.97 4.01 13.13
N PHE A 17 -11.96 3.81 12.27
CA PHE A 17 -10.59 3.49 12.67
C PHE A 17 -9.84 4.72 13.18
N TYR A 18 -9.74 5.77 12.36
CA TYR A 18 -8.93 6.96 12.67
C TYR A 18 -9.61 7.92 13.63
N LYS A 19 -10.95 7.89 13.72
CA LYS A 19 -11.77 8.78 14.57
C LYS A 19 -11.25 10.24 14.57
N PRO A 20 -11.13 10.85 13.38
CA PRO A 20 -10.57 12.20 13.25
C PRO A 20 -11.45 13.23 13.96
N ASP A 21 -10.82 14.29 14.46
CA ASP A 21 -11.52 15.40 15.13
C ASP A 21 -12.53 16.11 14.21
N ASP A 22 -12.22 16.18 12.90
CA ASP A 22 -13.13 16.64 11.86
C ASP A 22 -13.38 15.52 10.81
N PRO A 23 -14.47 14.74 10.97
CA PRO A 23 -14.86 13.70 10.03
C PRO A 23 -15.15 14.21 8.61
N LYS A 24 -15.63 15.45 8.47
CA LYS A 24 -16.01 16.01 7.16
C LYS A 24 -14.76 16.38 6.37
N ASP A 25 -13.83 17.09 7.01
CA ASP A 25 -12.54 17.45 6.40
C ASP A 25 -11.74 16.18 6.04
N PHE A 26 -11.75 15.17 6.90
CA PHE A 26 -11.11 13.89 6.62
C PHE A 26 -11.68 13.21 5.36
N VAL A 27 -13.01 13.09 5.27
CA VAL A 27 -13.65 12.49 4.09
C VAL A 27 -13.40 13.34 2.84
N LEU A 28 -13.42 14.68 2.97
CA LEU A 28 -13.14 15.59 1.87
C LEU A 28 -11.73 15.35 1.29
N LYS A 29 -10.71 15.30 2.13
CA LYS A 29 -9.31 15.03 1.73
C LYS A 29 -9.17 13.67 1.07
N GLN A 30 -9.84 12.64 1.59
CA GLN A 30 -9.83 11.30 0.98
C GLN A 30 -10.49 11.32 -0.40
N LEU A 31 -11.62 12.02 -0.57
CA LEU A 31 -12.31 12.15 -1.85
C LEU A 31 -11.53 13.01 -2.86
N GLU A 32 -10.87 14.08 -2.42
CA GLU A 32 -9.99 14.90 -3.25
C GLU A 32 -8.79 14.10 -3.74
N THR A 33 -8.17 13.34 -2.85
CA THR A 33 -7.10 12.40 -3.17
C THR A 33 -7.56 11.42 -4.25
N LEU A 34 -8.72 10.78 -4.05
CA LEU A 34 -9.34 9.88 -5.03
C LEU A 34 -9.66 10.56 -6.36
N ARG A 35 -10.09 11.82 -6.33
CA ARG A 35 -10.39 12.62 -7.52
C ARG A 35 -9.12 12.92 -8.30
N THR A 36 -8.03 13.28 -7.63
CA THR A 36 -6.71 13.50 -8.25
C THR A 36 -6.07 12.22 -8.75
N SER A 37 -6.36 11.08 -8.09
CA SER A 37 -5.85 9.76 -8.46
C SER A 37 -6.70 9.03 -9.50
N ARG A 38 -7.74 9.66 -10.08
CA ARG A 38 -8.63 9.07 -11.13
C ARG A 38 -7.92 8.53 -12.39
N LYS A 39 -6.59 8.55 -12.46
CA LYS A 39 -5.81 7.85 -13.48
C LYS A 39 -5.40 6.42 -13.11
N THR A 40 -5.51 5.99 -11.85
CA THR A 40 -5.09 4.65 -11.44
C THR A 40 -6.21 3.95 -10.67
N ASN A 41 -6.60 2.78 -11.17
CA ASN A 41 -7.72 1.98 -10.68
C ASN A 41 -7.34 1.16 -9.42
N ILE A 42 -6.47 1.70 -8.56
CA ILE A 42 -5.71 0.95 -7.57
C ILE A 42 -5.97 1.51 -6.17
N PRO A 43 -6.14 0.65 -5.14
CA PRO A 43 -6.17 1.10 -3.75
C PRO A 43 -4.96 1.99 -3.44
N PHE A 44 -5.25 3.18 -2.92
CA PHE A 44 -4.30 4.23 -2.58
C PHE A 44 -3.47 3.79 -1.36
N PHE A 45 -2.44 2.96 -1.56
CA PHE A 45 -1.53 2.60 -0.48
C PHE A 45 -0.69 3.82 -0.11
N THR A 46 -0.84 4.30 1.12
CA THR A 46 0.08 5.27 1.71
C THR A 46 1.39 4.59 2.12
N ARG A 47 2.41 5.38 2.46
CA ARG A 47 3.64 4.83 3.03
C ARG A 47 3.35 4.01 4.28
N ASP A 48 2.46 4.46 5.14
CA ASP A 48 2.11 3.77 6.38
C ASP A 48 1.42 2.43 6.12
N ASP A 49 0.55 2.36 5.09
CA ASP A 49 -0.06 1.09 4.68
C ASP A 49 1.01 0.10 4.19
N LEU A 50 2.00 0.56 3.41
CA LEU A 50 3.12 -0.28 2.96
C LEU A 50 4.01 -0.72 4.13
N HIS A 51 4.25 0.15 5.11
CA HIS A 51 4.93 -0.21 6.34
C HIS A 51 4.16 -1.29 7.12
N ALA A 52 2.84 -1.21 7.20
CA ALA A 52 2.00 -2.21 7.85
C ALA A 52 2.02 -3.56 7.11
N ILE A 53 1.98 -3.53 5.78
CA ILE A 53 2.10 -4.73 4.93
C ILE A 53 3.46 -5.38 5.17
N PHE A 54 4.55 -4.62 5.13
CA PHE A 54 5.90 -5.14 5.42
C PHE A 54 5.96 -5.85 6.78
N ARG A 55 5.43 -5.21 7.83
CA ARG A 55 5.39 -5.78 9.18
C ARG A 55 4.61 -7.09 9.27
N THR A 56 3.62 -7.29 8.39
CA THR A 56 2.88 -8.56 8.31
C THR A 56 3.78 -9.71 7.82
N PHE A 57 4.77 -9.41 6.96
CA PHE A 57 5.74 -10.39 6.47
C PHE A 57 6.98 -10.51 7.36
N ASP A 58 7.37 -9.44 8.04
CA ASP A 58 8.43 -9.44 9.06
C ASP A 58 7.88 -9.72 10.47
N ALA A 59 7.10 -10.79 10.62
CA ALA A 59 6.48 -11.16 11.90
C ALA A 59 7.49 -11.48 13.03
N THR A 60 8.77 -11.67 12.66
CA THR A 60 9.87 -11.92 13.60
C THR A 60 10.69 -10.68 13.96
N ASP A 61 10.28 -9.50 13.48
CA ASP A 61 10.93 -8.20 13.73
C ASP A 61 12.43 -8.18 13.42
N LYS A 62 12.81 -8.81 12.30
CA LYS A 62 14.21 -8.90 11.86
C LYS A 62 14.68 -7.64 11.13
N GLY A 63 13.75 -6.77 10.72
CA GLY A 63 14.00 -5.59 9.90
C GLY A 63 14.14 -5.89 8.40
N TYR A 64 13.90 -7.14 7.96
CA TYR A 64 13.98 -7.55 6.56
C TYR A 64 12.99 -8.68 6.25
N ILE A 65 12.59 -8.77 4.97
CA ILE A 65 11.82 -9.88 4.41
C ILE A 65 12.64 -10.65 3.37
N SER A 66 12.33 -11.92 3.17
CA SER A 66 12.95 -12.74 2.11
C SER A 66 12.45 -12.33 0.72
N THR A 67 13.15 -12.79 -0.32
CA THR A 67 12.74 -12.60 -1.72
C THR A 67 11.36 -13.17 -2.00
N SER A 68 11.04 -14.35 -1.46
CA SER A 68 9.71 -14.95 -1.62
C SER A 68 8.61 -14.14 -0.92
N GLN A 69 8.90 -13.58 0.26
CA GLN A 69 7.98 -12.70 0.98
C GLN A 69 7.77 -11.36 0.25
N TYR A 70 8.82 -10.81 -0.35
CA TYR A 70 8.71 -9.61 -1.19
C TYR A 70 7.77 -9.83 -2.38
N VAL A 71 7.94 -10.92 -3.13
CA VAL A 71 7.05 -11.25 -4.26
C VAL A 71 5.59 -11.37 -3.80
N GLN A 72 5.38 -12.03 -2.66
CA GLN A 72 4.03 -12.17 -2.08
C GLN A 72 3.46 -10.83 -1.61
N ALA A 73 4.28 -9.96 -1.02
CA ALA A 73 3.87 -8.62 -0.59
C ALA A 73 3.48 -7.73 -1.79
N MET A 74 4.24 -7.80 -2.89
CA MET A 74 3.92 -7.11 -4.14
C MET A 74 2.60 -7.60 -4.75
N LYS A 75 2.30 -8.90 -4.62
CA LYS A 75 1.00 -9.46 -5.01
C LYS A 75 -0.15 -8.97 -4.15
N VAL A 76 0.03 -8.88 -2.83
CA VAL A 76 -0.99 -8.36 -1.90
C VAL A 76 -1.39 -6.91 -2.24
N ILE A 77 -0.43 -6.09 -2.68
CA ILE A 77 -0.71 -4.71 -3.11
C ILE A 77 -1.15 -4.60 -4.58
N GLY A 78 -1.28 -5.73 -5.29
CA GLY A 78 -1.71 -5.76 -6.69
C GLY A 78 -0.66 -5.27 -7.71
N ALA A 79 0.61 -5.24 -7.34
CA ALA A 79 1.71 -4.74 -8.17
C ALA A 79 2.62 -5.85 -8.74
N GLU A 80 2.18 -7.12 -8.71
CA GLU A 80 3.00 -8.28 -9.11
C GLU A 80 3.55 -8.19 -10.54
N THR A 81 2.78 -7.64 -11.48
CA THR A 81 3.13 -7.58 -12.91
C THR A 81 4.14 -6.49 -13.26
N VAL A 82 4.33 -5.52 -12.37
CA VAL A 82 5.23 -4.37 -12.57
C VAL A 82 6.35 -4.30 -11.52
N ALA A 83 6.37 -5.25 -10.58
CA ALA A 83 7.34 -5.31 -9.50
C ALA A 83 8.77 -5.44 -10.04
N ASN A 84 9.69 -4.68 -9.45
CA ASN A 84 11.12 -4.83 -9.74
C ASN A 84 11.57 -6.23 -9.31
N GLN A 85 12.17 -6.97 -10.25
CA GLN A 85 12.68 -8.32 -10.03
C GLN A 85 14.08 -8.34 -9.39
N ASN A 86 14.75 -7.18 -9.30
CA ASN A 86 16.07 -7.05 -8.69
C ASN A 86 16.12 -5.86 -7.70
N PRO A 87 15.29 -5.86 -6.64
CA PRO A 87 15.33 -4.82 -5.62
C PRO A 87 16.60 -4.94 -4.78
N LYS A 88 16.98 -3.83 -4.13
CA LYS A 88 18.12 -3.82 -3.21
C LYS A 88 17.92 -4.85 -2.08
N GLY A 89 18.94 -5.68 -1.83
CA GLY A 89 18.92 -6.73 -0.81
C GLY A 89 18.46 -8.12 -1.31
N ILE A 90 18.05 -8.26 -2.58
CA ILE A 90 17.61 -9.54 -3.13
C ILE A 90 18.72 -10.61 -3.16
N SER A 91 19.97 -10.23 -3.46
CA SER A 91 21.12 -11.13 -3.52
C SER A 91 21.45 -11.77 -2.17
N GLU A 92 21.13 -11.07 -1.08
CA GLU A 92 21.32 -11.51 0.30
C GLU A 92 20.06 -12.15 0.88
N ASN A 93 18.97 -12.21 0.10
CA ASN A 93 17.65 -12.63 0.57
C ASN A 93 17.14 -11.81 1.78
N ARG A 94 17.49 -10.52 1.80
CA ARG A 94 17.19 -9.57 2.89
C ARG A 94 16.77 -8.22 2.32
N ILE A 95 15.49 -8.09 2.00
CA ILE A 95 14.92 -6.82 1.52
C ILE A 95 14.43 -6.03 2.73
N SER A 96 14.99 -4.84 2.94
CA SER A 96 14.62 -3.97 4.05
C SER A 96 13.27 -3.30 3.83
N ILE A 97 12.71 -2.73 4.91
CA ILE A 97 11.47 -1.96 4.85
C ILE A 97 11.56 -0.76 3.91
N SER A 98 12.70 -0.06 3.91
CA SER A 98 12.92 1.10 3.03
C SER A 98 12.91 0.67 1.57
N SER A 99 13.61 -0.42 1.25
CA SER A 99 13.66 -0.96 -0.11
C SER A 99 12.29 -1.46 -0.56
N PHE A 100 11.55 -2.18 0.29
CA PHE A 100 10.18 -2.59 -0.05
C PHE A 100 9.27 -1.38 -0.32
N VAL A 101 9.25 -0.38 0.58
CA VAL A 101 8.36 0.78 0.44
C VAL A 101 8.68 1.59 -0.82
N GLU A 102 9.95 1.81 -1.13
CA GLU A 102 10.37 2.51 -2.35
C GLU A 102 9.95 1.76 -3.61
N GLU A 103 10.20 0.45 -3.67
CA GLU A 103 9.83 -0.40 -4.80
C GLU A 103 8.30 -0.50 -4.98
N ALA A 104 7.56 -0.63 -3.87
CA ALA A 104 6.11 -0.69 -3.87
C ALA A 104 5.48 0.63 -4.36
N LEU A 105 5.95 1.79 -3.87
CA LEU A 105 5.47 3.10 -4.35
C LEU A 105 5.76 3.29 -5.83
N PHE A 106 6.98 2.94 -6.27
CA PHE A 106 7.36 3.02 -7.67
C PHE A 106 6.51 2.12 -8.54
N ALA A 107 6.29 0.87 -8.13
CA ALA A 107 5.45 -0.09 -8.85
C ALA A 107 4.00 0.39 -8.94
N LEU A 108 3.41 0.84 -7.83
CA LEU A 108 2.03 1.35 -7.79
C LEU A 108 1.83 2.62 -8.66
N SER A 109 2.89 3.38 -8.92
CA SER A 109 2.85 4.52 -9.86
C SER A 109 2.75 4.11 -11.34
N LYS A 110 3.00 2.83 -11.66
CA LYS A 110 3.04 2.29 -13.03
C LYS A 110 1.87 1.40 -13.40
N VAL A 111 1.03 1.05 -12.44
CA VAL A 111 -0.16 0.19 -12.62
C VAL A 111 -1.35 1.02 -13.08
#